data_AF-K1TCN8-F1
#
_entry.id   AF-K1TCN8-F1
#
_cell.length_a   1.000
_cell.length_b   1.000
_cell.length_c   1.000
_cell.angle_alpha   90.00
_cell.angle_beta   90.00
_cell.angle_gamma   90.00
#
_symmetry.space_group_name_H-M   'P 1'
#
loop_
_entity.id
_entity.type
_entity.pdbx_description
1 polymer ?
#
loop_
_entity_poly.entity_id
_entity_poly.type
_entity_poly.pdbx_seq_one_letter_code
_entity_poly.pdbx_strand_id
1 'polypeptide(L)'
;MNLAITWFLTGVWHGASWNFILWGSLYGVVIILEKLFLGKWLQKIPAVFCHIYTMLLVILGWVLFDTADLPTAFAYAANMFGAGGTPFIDSTAMYQISTYGITFIICIIGCTDLPKLAVEYLKKSCLCLSITAELPVLWECSLCAPLTL
;
A
#
# COMPACT_ATOMS: atom_id res chain seq x y z
N MET A 1 11.12 9.06 23.95
CA MET A 1 12.54 9.26 23.55
C MET A 1 13.08 8.09 22.73
N ASN A 2 12.81 6.84 23.13
CA ASN A 2 13.29 5.62 22.42
C ASN A 2 13.01 5.62 20.91
N LEU A 3 11.82 6.05 20.48
CA LEU A 3 11.43 6.07 19.06
C LEU A 3 12.28 7.02 18.19
N ALA A 4 12.70 8.16 18.72
CA ALA A 4 13.50 9.11 17.96
C ALA A 4 14.89 8.56 17.67
N ILE A 5 15.47 7.90 18.67
CA ILE A 5 16.79 7.26 18.58
C ILE A 5 16.74 6.10 17.58
N THR A 6 15.70 5.27 17.62
CA THR A 6 15.56 4.17 16.65
C THR A 6 15.44 4.70 15.22
N TRP A 7 14.65 5.76 14.99
CA TRP A 7 14.49 6.34 13.65
C TRP A 7 15.76 7.04 13.13
N PHE A 8 16.51 7.67 14.03
CA PHE A 8 17.81 8.23 13.70
C PHE A 8 18.82 7.13 13.34
N LEU A 9 18.90 6.07 14.14
CA LEU A 9 19.77 4.91 13.86
C LEU A 9 19.39 4.24 12.54
N THR A 10 18.10 4.11 12.22
CA THR A 10 17.69 3.57 10.92
C THR A 10 18.16 4.46 9.78
N GLY A 11 18.14 5.78 9.90
CA GLY A 11 18.71 6.68 8.89
C GLY A 11 20.20 6.45 8.71
N VAL A 12 20.97 6.43 9.80
CA VAL A 12 22.43 6.23 9.77
C VAL A 12 22.81 4.85 9.20
N TRP A 13 21.99 3.81 9.43
CA TRP A 13 22.26 2.46 8.92
C TRP A 13 22.17 2.35 7.38
N HIS A 14 21.33 3.15 6.72
CA HIS A 14 21.16 3.09 5.27
C HIS A 14 22.28 3.81 4.50
N GLY A 15 23.00 4.75 5.13
CA GLY A 15 24.16 5.38 4.52
C GLY A 15 24.60 6.65 5.25
N ALA A 16 25.86 7.04 5.04
CA ALA A 16 26.47 8.23 5.65
C ALA A 16 26.20 9.54 4.86
N SER A 17 25.32 9.51 3.85
CA SER A 17 24.95 10.74 3.14
C SER A 17 23.98 11.57 3.99
N TRP A 18 24.01 12.89 3.77
CA TRP A 18 23.12 13.82 4.48
C TRP A 18 21.63 13.52 4.27
N ASN A 19 21.29 12.93 3.12
CA ASN A 19 19.92 12.56 2.75
C ASN A 19 19.32 11.54 3.74
N PHE A 20 20.06 10.46 4.05
CA PHE A 20 19.57 9.41 4.95
C PHE A 20 19.45 9.89 6.41
N ILE A 21 20.33 10.80 6.83
CA ILE A 21 20.26 11.42 8.16
C ILE A 21 19.03 12.33 8.27
N LEU A 22 18.79 13.19 7.27
CA LEU A 22 17.61 14.06 7.24
C LEU A 22 16.32 13.24 7.14
N TRP A 23 16.33 12.17 6.36
CA TRP A 23 15.22 11.23 6.26
C TRP A 23 14.87 10.62 7.63
N GLY A 24 15.84 10.04 8.34
CA GLY A 24 15.61 9.45 9.66
C GLY A 24 15.19 10.48 10.71
N SER A 25 15.78 11.68 10.65
CA SER A 25 15.40 12.81 11.51
C SER A 25 13.97 13.29 11.25
N LEU A 26 13.54 13.38 9.99
CA LEU A 26 12.20 13.80 9.60
C LEU A 26 11.15 12.87 10.22
N TYR A 27 11.26 11.55 10.07
CA TYR A 27 10.32 10.61 10.69
C TYR A 27 10.38 10.64 12.22
N GLY A 28 11.58 10.74 12.80
CA GLY A 28 11.76 10.85 14.24
C GLY A 28 11.04 12.08 14.82
N VAL A 29 11.21 13.25 14.20
CA VAL A 29 10.58 14.51 14.61
C VAL A 29 9.07 14.43 14.44
N VAL A 30 8.59 13.93 13.30
CA VAL A 30 7.16 13.81 12.99
C VAL A 30 6.45 12.95 14.03
N ILE A 31 7.00 11.78 14.38
CA ILE A 31 6.40 10.88 15.37
C ILE A 31 6.39 11.49 16.77
N ILE A 32 7.43 12.25 17.14
CA ILE A 32 7.44 12.99 18.41
C ILE A 32 6.35 14.07 18.41
N LEU A 33 6.25 14.85 17.34
CA LEU A 33 5.23 15.89 17.19
C LEU A 33 3.82 15.30 17.22
N GLU A 34 3.61 14.15 16.57
CA GLU A 34 2.35 13.42 16.59
C GLU A 34 1.97 12.97 18.00
N LYS A 35 2.90 12.44 18.77
CA LYS A 35 2.64 12.02 20.16
C LYS A 35 2.39 13.18 21.11
N LEU A 36 3.04 14.33 20.91
CA LEU A 36 2.96 15.47 21.83
C LEU A 36 1.76 16.38 21.54
N PHE A 37 1.55 16.74 20.27
CA PHE A 37 0.59 17.79 19.89
C PHE A 37 -0.37 17.33 18.79
N LEU A 38 0.16 16.73 17.72
CA LEU A 38 -0.60 16.48 16.51
C LEU A 38 -1.70 15.44 16.71
N GLY A 39 -1.51 14.40 17.53
CA GLY A 39 -2.52 13.35 17.74
C GLY A 39 -3.85 13.87 18.29
N LYS A 40 -3.82 14.83 19.22
CA LYS A 40 -5.05 15.44 19.78
C LYS A 40 -5.75 16.38 18.80
N TRP A 41 -4.97 17.02 17.93
CA TRP A 41 -5.49 17.93 16.90
C TRP A 41 -6.05 17.16 15.70
N LEU A 42 -5.35 16.11 15.29
CA LEU A 42 -5.68 15.26 14.16
C LEU A 42 -6.94 14.43 14.42
N GLN A 43 -7.24 14.09 15.67
CA GLN A 43 -8.53 13.49 16.08
C GLN A 43 -9.74 14.42 15.88
N LYS A 44 -9.53 15.74 15.76
CA LYS A 44 -10.61 16.71 15.50
C LYS A 44 -10.84 16.96 14.00
N ILE A 45 -9.94 16.50 13.15
CA ILE A 45 -9.97 16.72 11.70
C ILE A 45 -10.50 15.45 11.02
N PRO A 46 -11.25 15.55 9.90
CA PRO A 46 -11.71 14.36 9.20
C PRO A 46 -10.54 13.49 8.73
N ALA A 47 -10.71 12.17 8.84
CA ALA A 47 -9.68 11.15 8.57
C ALA A 47 -8.99 11.29 7.20
N VAL A 48 -9.69 11.85 6.21
CA VAL A 48 -9.17 12.12 4.87
C VAL A 48 -7.94 13.04 4.89
N PHE A 49 -7.96 14.12 5.67
CA PHE A 49 -6.81 15.03 5.76
C PHE A 49 -5.63 14.36 6.44
N CYS A 50 -5.90 13.50 7.43
CA CYS A 50 -4.88 12.72 8.11
C CYS A 50 -4.17 11.79 7.12
N HIS A 51 -4.93 11.11 6.27
CA HIS A 51 -4.38 10.25 5.21
C HIS A 51 -3.59 11.05 4.17
N ILE A 52 -4.09 12.19 3.71
CA ILE A 52 -3.37 13.04 2.75
C ILE A 52 -2.05 13.52 3.35
N TYR A 53 -2.06 13.98 4.61
CA TYR A 53 -0.86 14.41 5.32
C TYR A 53 0.17 13.29 5.42
N THR A 54 -0.24 12.10 5.88
CA THR A 54 0.68 10.96 6.00
C THR A 54 1.20 10.51 4.65
N MET A 55 0.36 10.49 3.60
CA MET A 55 0.80 10.11 2.25
C MET A 55 1.81 11.11 1.68
N LEU A 56 1.58 12.42 1.84
CA LEU A 56 2.54 13.44 1.43
C LEU A 56 3.88 13.26 2.14
N LEU A 57 3.85 13.02 3.45
CA LEU A 57 5.05 12.84 4.26
C LEU A 57 5.84 11.60 3.83
N VAL A 58 5.15 10.49 3.58
CA VAL A 58 5.76 9.25 3.07
C VAL A 58 6.39 9.46 1.70
N ILE A 59 5.70 10.15 0.79
CA ILE A 59 6.21 10.45 -0.55
C ILE A 59 7.47 11.34 -0.47
N LEU A 60 7.44 12.42 0.32
CA LEU A 60 8.60 13.30 0.52
C LEU A 60 9.76 12.56 1.20
N GLY A 61 9.44 11.68 2.15
CA GLY A 61 10.42 10.79 2.75
C GLY A 61 11.04 9.86 1.71
N TRP A 62 10.25 9.27 0.81
CA TRP A 62 10.80 8.43 -0.26
C TRP A 62 11.72 9.21 -1.21
N VAL A 63 11.36 10.44 -1.58
CA VAL A 63 12.23 11.30 -2.42
C VAL A 63 13.58 11.55 -1.75
N LEU A 64 13.60 11.85 -0.45
CA LEU A 64 14.85 12.02 0.31
C LEU A 64 15.65 10.72 0.42
N PHE A 65 15.01 9.57 0.39
CA PHE A 65 15.69 8.27 0.48
C PHE A 65 16.27 7.79 -0.85
N ASP A 66 15.56 8.04 -1.96
CA ASP A 66 15.95 7.60 -3.31
C ASP A 66 17.06 8.47 -3.93
N THR A 67 17.05 9.77 -3.63
CA THR A 67 17.99 10.72 -4.24
C THR A 67 19.39 10.66 -3.61
N ALA A 68 20.42 10.86 -4.43
CA ALA A 68 21.82 10.86 -3.99
C ALA A 68 22.27 12.20 -3.38
N ASP A 69 21.66 13.31 -3.81
CA ASP A 69 22.05 14.67 -3.42
C ASP A 69 20.87 15.50 -2.91
N LEU A 70 21.10 16.33 -1.88
CA LEU A 70 20.08 17.22 -1.34
C LEU A 70 19.48 18.20 -2.36
N PRO A 71 20.27 18.89 -3.21
CA PRO A 71 19.70 19.82 -4.18
C PRO A 71 18.77 19.12 -5.18
N THR A 72 19.14 17.90 -5.57
CA THR A 72 18.35 17.05 -6.45
C THR A 72 17.02 16.69 -5.77
N ALA A 73 17.04 16.28 -4.49
CA ALA A 73 15.82 16.01 -3.72
C ALA A 73 14.85 17.20 -3.68
N PHE A 74 15.36 18.42 -3.45
CA PHE A 74 14.55 19.63 -3.45
C PHE A 74 13.99 19.97 -4.84
N ALA A 75 14.79 19.79 -5.90
CA ALA A 75 14.33 19.98 -7.27
C ALA A 75 13.22 18.97 -7.63
N TYR A 76 13.35 17.71 -7.22
CA TYR A 76 12.30 16.70 -7.38
C TYR A 76 11.02 17.09 -6.63
N ALA A 77 11.13 17.47 -5.35
CA ALA A 77 9.97 17.93 -4.59
C ALA A 77 9.31 19.16 -5.24
N ALA A 78 10.09 20.13 -5.72
CA ALA A 78 9.57 21.31 -6.43
C ALA A 78 8.85 20.93 -7.73
N ASN A 79 9.37 19.97 -8.50
CA ASN A 79 8.71 19.45 -9.70
C ASN A 79 7.36 18.79 -9.38
N MET A 80 7.26 18.07 -8.26
CA MET A 80 5.99 17.45 -7.83
C MET A 80 4.90 18.48 -7.53
N PHE A 81 5.27 19.66 -7.03
CA PHE A 81 4.36 20.79 -6.82
C PHE A 81 4.21 21.71 -8.05
N GLY A 82 4.83 21.37 -9.18
CA GLY A 82 4.76 22.14 -10.43
C GLY A 82 5.66 23.39 -10.48
N ALA A 83 6.56 23.57 -9.51
CA ALA A 83 7.42 24.74 -9.39
C ALA A 83 8.77 24.63 -10.12
N GLY A 84 9.12 23.46 -10.68
CA GLY A 84 10.43 23.25 -11.32
C GLY A 84 10.45 23.34 -12.85
N GLY A 85 9.39 23.87 -13.47
CA GLY A 85 9.43 24.29 -14.88
C GLY A 85 9.44 23.15 -15.93
N THR A 86 9.30 21.90 -15.51
CA THR A 86 9.17 20.75 -16.41
C THR A 86 7.71 20.53 -16.84
N PRO A 87 7.44 20.12 -18.10
CA PRO A 87 6.11 19.70 -18.52
C PRO A 87 5.61 18.53 -17.66
N PHE A 88 4.31 18.49 -17.34
CA PHE A 88 3.70 17.39 -16.58
C PHE A 88 3.80 16.04 -17.29
N ILE A 89 3.93 16.06 -18.62
CA ILE A 89 4.06 14.86 -19.45
C ILE A 89 5.31 15.05 -20.31
N ASP A 90 6.37 14.36 -19.91
CA ASP A 90 7.60 14.24 -20.69
C ASP A 90 7.67 12.87 -21.40
N SER A 91 8.45 12.80 -22.47
CA SER A 91 8.81 11.56 -23.16
C SER A 91 9.33 10.47 -22.21
N THR A 92 10.11 10.86 -21.20
CA THR A 92 10.62 9.97 -20.15
C THR A 92 9.48 9.40 -19.30
N ALA A 93 8.49 10.22 -18.93
CA ALA A 93 7.35 9.77 -18.14
C ALA A 93 6.50 8.75 -18.91
N MET A 94 6.30 8.98 -20.21
CA MET A 94 5.58 8.05 -21.08
C MET A 94 6.32 6.72 -21.22
N TYR A 95 7.64 6.75 -21.34
CA TYR A 95 8.47 5.55 -21.33
C TYR A 95 8.31 4.77 -20.02
N GLN A 96 8.45 5.42 -18.86
CA GLN A 96 8.31 4.77 -17.55
C GLN A 96 6.94 4.13 -17.34
N ILE A 97 5.85 4.79 -17.75
CA ILE A 97 4.50 4.21 -17.67
C ILE A 97 4.39 2.96 -18.54
N SER A 98 4.98 2.97 -19.75
CA SER A 98 4.94 1.80 -20.64
C SER A 98 5.76 0.63 -20.08
N THR A 99 6.92 0.90 -19.48
CA THR A 99 7.81 -0.14 -18.93
C THR A 99 7.29 -0.71 -17.61
N TYR A 100 6.85 0.13 -16.68
CA TYR A 100 6.38 -0.28 -15.36
C TYR A 100 4.87 -0.53 -15.28
N GLY A 101 4.14 -0.37 -16.40
CA GLY A 101 2.69 -0.55 -16.45
C GLY A 101 2.23 -1.93 -15.98
N ILE A 102 2.97 -2.99 -16.34
CA ILE A 102 2.69 -4.36 -15.88
C ILE A 102 2.85 -4.46 -14.36
N THR A 103 3.90 -3.87 -13.80
CA THR A 103 4.14 -3.84 -12.35
C THR A 103 3.01 -3.12 -11.63
N PHE A 104 2.54 -1.97 -12.14
CA PHE A 104 1.40 -1.27 -11.56
C PHE A 104 0.12 -2.10 -11.57
N ILE A 105 -0.17 -2.83 -12.65
CA ILE A 105 -1.34 -3.72 -12.72
C ILE A 105 -1.26 -4.81 -11.64
N ILE A 106 -0.11 -5.45 -11.47
CA ILE A 106 0.11 -6.48 -10.44
C ILE A 106 -0.09 -5.88 -9.04
N CYS A 107 0.45 -4.69 -8.78
CA CYS A 107 0.27 -3.98 -7.51
C CYS A 107 -1.20 -3.61 -7.24
N ILE A 108 -1.94 -3.15 -8.25
CA ILE A 108 -3.38 -2.82 -8.12
C ILE A 108 -4.18 -4.07 -7.75
N ILE A 109 -3.92 -5.20 -8.42
CA ILE A 109 -4.59 -6.47 -8.12
C ILE A 109 -4.23 -6.95 -6.71
N GLY A 110 -2.97 -6.81 -6.28
CA GLY A 110 -2.51 -7.20 -4.95
C GLY A 110 -3.04 -6.32 -3.81
N CYS A 111 -3.22 -5.02 -4.05
CA CYS A 111 -3.76 -4.08 -3.06
C CYS A 111 -5.29 -4.11 -2.97
N THR A 112 -5.99 -4.70 -3.94
CA THR A 112 -7.46 -4.86 -3.90
C THR A 112 -7.81 -6.21 -3.26
N ASP A 113 -8.92 -6.32 -2.51
CA ASP A 113 -9.40 -7.60 -1.94
C ASP A 113 -9.87 -8.64 -3.01
N LEU A 114 -9.58 -8.40 -4.29
CA LEU A 114 -9.84 -9.32 -5.41
C LEU A 114 -9.33 -10.75 -5.20
N PRO A 115 -8.13 -11.00 -4.63
CA PRO A 115 -7.67 -12.36 -4.38
C PRO A 115 -8.53 -13.05 -3.30
N LYS A 116 -8.99 -12.32 -2.28
CA LYS A 116 -9.88 -12.88 -1.24
C LYS A 116 -11.26 -13.20 -1.82
N LEU A 117 -11.83 -12.31 -2.61
CA LEU A 117 -13.08 -12.53 -3.33
C LEU A 117 -12.99 -13.71 -4.31
N ALA A 118 -11.87 -13.85 -5.02
CA ALA A 118 -11.63 -14.97 -5.93
C ALA A 118 -11.52 -16.31 -5.17
N VAL A 119 -10.84 -16.34 -4.02
CA VAL A 119 -10.73 -17.53 -3.16
C VAL A 119 -12.10 -17.90 -2.56
N GLU A 120 -12.88 -16.92 -2.08
CA GLU A 120 -14.24 -17.17 -1.58
C GLU A 120 -15.17 -17.66 -2.68
N TYR A 121 -15.06 -17.12 -3.90
CA TYR A 121 -15.86 -17.54 -5.06
C TYR A 121 -15.52 -18.97 -5.51
N LEU A 122 -14.23 -19.33 -5.56
CA LEU A 122 -13.79 -20.69 -5.87
C LEU A 122 -14.20 -21.68 -4.78
N LYS A 123 -14.09 -21.31 -3.50
CA LYS A 123 -14.54 -22.14 -2.38
C LYS A 123 -16.05 -22.37 -2.42
N LYS A 124 -16.83 -21.35 -2.78
CA LYS A 124 -18.29 -21.45 -2.97
C LYS A 124 -18.66 -22.34 -4.16
N SER A 125 -17.90 -22.27 -5.25
CA SER A 125 -18.09 -23.11 -6.44
C SER A 125 -17.72 -24.58 -6.19
N CYS A 126 -16.65 -24.88 -5.43
CA CYS A 126 -16.31 -26.24 -5.01
C CYS A 126 -17.29 -26.81 -3.97
N LEU A 127 -17.77 -26.00 -3.01
CA LEU A 127 -18.76 -26.43 -2.01
C LEU A 127 -20.13 -26.73 -2.65
N CYS A 128 -20.52 -25.96 -3.68
CA CYS A 128 -21.72 -26.25 -4.45
C CYS A 128 -21.56 -27.56 -5.25
N LEU A 129 -20.37 -27.83 -5.80
CA LEU A 129 -20.08 -29.08 -6.52
C LEU A 129 -20.12 -30.31 -5.59
N SER A 130 -19.61 -30.20 -4.35
CA SER A 130 -19.67 -31.29 -3.38
C SER A 130 -21.11 -31.60 -2.93
N ILE A 131 -21.97 -30.58 -2.78
CA ILE A 131 -23.38 -30.80 -2.42
C ILE A 131 -24.13 -31.47 -3.59
N THR A 132 -23.89 -31.05 -4.85
CA THR A 132 -24.53 -31.68 -6.01
C THR A 132 -24.01 -33.09 -6.33
N ALA A 133 -22.81 -33.45 -5.87
CA ALA A 133 -22.24 -34.79 -6.05
C ALA A 133 -22.80 -35.82 -5.05
N GLU A 134 -23.40 -35.39 -3.94
CA GLU A 134 -24.07 -36.28 -2.97
C GLU A 134 -25.55 -36.53 -3.30
N LEU A 135 -26.16 -35.68 -4.12
CA LEU A 135 -27.57 -35.80 -4.55
C LEU A 135 -27.93 -37.02 -5.42
N PRO A 136 -27.04 -37.64 -6.24
CA PRO A 136 -27.40 -38.84 -6.99
C PRO A 136 -27.67 -40.06 -6.10
N VAL A 137 -27.02 -40.14 -4.93
CA VAL A 137 -27.10 -41.30 -4.02
C VAL A 137 -28.44 -41.33 -3.27
N LEU A 138 -29.07 -40.17 -3.04
CA LEU A 138 -30.37 -40.10 -2.36
C LEU A 138 -31.56 -40.42 -3.28
N TRP A 139 -31.40 -40.30 -4.60
CA TRP A 139 -32.45 -40.67 -5.57
C TRP A 139 -32.60 -42.20 -5.71
N GLU A 140 -31.50 -42.95 -5.64
CA GLU A 140 -31.52 -44.42 -5.69
C GLU A 140 -32.10 -45.04 -4.41
N CYS A 141 -31.96 -44.35 -3.27
CA CYS A 141 -32.46 -44.83 -1.98
C CYS A 141 -34.00 -44.75 -1.86
N SER A 142 -34.68 -43.91 -2.65
CA SER A 142 -36.15 -43.84 -2.70
C SER A 142 -36.84 -44.91 -3.55
N LEU A 143 -36.09 -45.65 -4.40
CA LEU A 143 -36.66 -46.76 -5.19
C LEU A 143 -36.56 -48.13 -4.49
N CYS A 144 -35.85 -48.23 -3.35
CA CYS A 144 -35.62 -49.49 -2.63
C CYS A 144 -36.36 -49.57 -1.28
N ALA A 145 -37.61 -49.11 -1.24
CA ALA A 145 -38.56 -49.49 -0.19
C ALA A 145 -39.51 -50.56 -0.78
N PRO A 146 -39.15 -51.85 -0.72
CA PRO A 146 -39.98 -52.91 -1.26
C PRO A 146 -41.30 -53.01 -0.48
N LEU A 147 -42.36 -52.99 -1.28
CA LEU A 147 -43.65 -53.60 -1.02
C LEU A 147 -43.47 -54.98 -0.34
N THR A 148 -43.77 -55.09 0.95
CA THR A 148 -44.07 -56.38 1.59
C THR A 148 -45.29 -56.22 2.48
N LEU A 149 -46.35 -56.91 2.06
CA LEU A 149 -47.51 -57.38 2.82
C LEU A 149 -47.14 -57.90 4.21
#